data_AF-A0A938SK86-F1
#
_entry.id   AF-A0A938SK86-F1
#
_cell.length_a   1.000
_cell.length_b   1.000
_cell.length_c   1.000
_cell.angle_alpha   90.00
_cell.angle_beta   90.00
_cell.angle_gamma   90.00
#
_symmetry.space_group_name_H-M   'P 1'
#
loop_
_entity.id
_entity.type
_entity.pdbx_description
1 polymer ?
#
loop_
_entity_poly.entity_id
_entity_poly.type
_entity_poly.pdbx_seq_one_letter_code
_entity_poly.pdbx_strand_id
1 'polypeptide(L)'
;MTASRLALVIVVAAGMFQDAAERSFGSDSSHAFMYHWIYTLRNLGRNDTGVTADYPIVNVFQNAEARDYAVYNYQATPLTVRFSDGTEVLAKPRTLTPQRGS
;
A
#
# COMPACT_ATOMS: atom_id res chain seq x y z
N MET A 1 18.95 10.06 12.90
CA MET A 1 17.82 9.18 13.28
C MET A 1 17.38 8.46 12.03
N THR A 2 17.66 7.16 11.96
CA THR A 2 17.61 6.35 10.73
C THR A 2 16.18 5.84 10.53
N ALA A 3 15.52 6.24 9.44
CA ALA A 3 14.18 5.76 9.11
C ALA A 3 14.25 4.26 8.75
N SER A 4 13.45 3.46 9.45
CA SER A 4 13.35 2.01 9.33
C SER A 4 13.00 1.57 7.90
N ARG A 5 13.89 0.79 7.29
CA ARG A 5 13.75 0.15 5.97
C ARG A 5 13.01 -1.20 6.04
N LEU A 6 11.77 -1.22 6.56
CA LEU A 6 10.96 -2.44 6.52
C LEU A 6 9.51 -2.13 6.16
N ALA A 7 9.27 -1.88 4.86
CA ALA A 7 7.98 -2.11 4.21
C ALA A 7 8.08 -3.35 3.31
N LEU A 8 8.54 -4.47 3.87
CA LEU A 8 8.68 -5.73 3.16
C LEU A 8 7.35 -6.48 3.19
N VAL A 9 6.46 -6.14 2.24
CA VAL A 9 5.49 -7.04 1.55
C VAL A 9 4.91 -6.31 0.34
N ILE A 10 4.79 -4.98 0.39
CA ILE A 10 4.08 -4.22 -0.66
C ILE A 10 4.95 -3.95 -1.90
N VAL A 11 6.27 -3.81 -1.73
CA VAL A 11 7.20 -3.53 -2.83
C VAL A 11 7.37 -4.72 -3.78
N VAL A 12 7.08 -5.95 -3.34
CA VAL A 12 7.24 -7.17 -4.16
C VAL A 12 6.34 -7.12 -5.39
N ALA A 13 5.09 -6.66 -5.27
CA ALA A 13 4.15 -6.62 -6.40
C ALA A 13 4.52 -5.57 -7.47
N ALA A 14 5.07 -4.42 -7.07
CA ALA A 14 5.49 -3.37 -8.01
C ALA A 14 6.80 -3.75 -8.74
N GLY A 15 7.74 -4.41 -8.04
CA GLY A 15 8.95 -4.95 -8.67
C GLY A 15 8.65 -6.05 -9.69
N MET A 16 7.64 -6.88 -9.43
CA MET A 16 7.18 -7.92 -10.36
C MET A 16 6.57 -7.36 -11.65
N PHE A 17 6.13 -6.10 -11.71
CA PHE A 17 5.60 -5.51 -12.96
C PHE A 17 6.69 -5.31 -14.04
N GLN A 18 7.95 -5.12 -13.64
CA GLN A 18 9.06 -5.02 -14.60
C GLN A 18 9.55 -6.41 -15.05
N ASP A 19 9.46 -7.43 -14.19
CA ASP A 19 10.01 -8.79 -14.41
C ASP A 19 8.97 -9.80 -14.95
N ALA A 20 7.67 -9.61 -14.66
CA ALA A 20 6.60 -10.55 -15.02
C ALA A 20 6.20 -10.53 -16.50
N ALA A 21 6.75 -9.62 -17.30
CA ALA A 21 6.64 -9.73 -18.76
C ALA A 21 7.45 -10.92 -19.30
N GLU A 22 8.44 -11.43 -18.54
CA GLU A 22 9.40 -12.44 -19.04
C GLU A 22 9.33 -13.83 -18.35
N ARG A 23 8.55 -14.03 -17.28
CA ARG A 23 8.54 -15.31 -16.55
C ARG A 23 7.16 -15.88 -16.27
N SER A 24 7.00 -17.16 -16.62
CA SER A 24 5.95 -18.06 -16.14
C SER A 24 5.77 -17.90 -14.64
N PHE A 25 4.52 -17.73 -14.19
CA PHE A 25 4.20 -17.65 -12.77
C PHE A 25 4.77 -18.87 -12.06
N GLY A 26 5.71 -18.65 -11.13
CA GLY A 26 6.20 -19.71 -10.26
C GLY A 26 5.01 -20.36 -9.57
N SER A 27 5.11 -21.67 -9.30
CA SER A 27 4.08 -22.54 -8.70
C SER A 27 3.45 -22.05 -7.39
N ASP A 28 3.95 -20.94 -6.84
CA ASP A 28 3.69 -20.44 -5.50
C ASP A 28 2.70 -19.27 -5.49
N SER A 29 2.29 -18.74 -6.65
CA SER A 29 1.30 -17.65 -6.78
C SER A 29 0.04 -18.10 -7.52
N SER A 30 -1.13 -17.91 -6.90
CA SER A 30 -2.41 -18.22 -7.54
C SER A 30 -2.81 -17.14 -8.56
N HIS A 31 -3.55 -17.53 -9.60
CA HIS A 31 -4.13 -16.56 -10.53
C HIS A 31 -4.96 -15.48 -9.82
N ALA A 32 -5.73 -15.86 -8.79
CA ALA A 32 -6.52 -14.89 -8.02
C ALA A 32 -5.66 -13.84 -7.31
N PHE A 33 -4.56 -14.26 -6.70
CA PHE A 33 -3.60 -13.34 -6.05
C PHE A 33 -3.01 -12.36 -7.07
N MET A 34 -2.64 -12.86 -8.24
CA MET A 34 -2.06 -12.04 -9.30
C MET A 34 -3.08 -11.07 -9.93
N TYR A 35 -4.28 -11.56 -10.23
CA TYR A 35 -5.37 -10.72 -10.71
C TYR A 35 -5.67 -9.60 -9.71
N HIS A 36 -5.75 -9.92 -8.41
CA HIS A 36 -6.00 -8.92 -7.38
C HIS A 36 -4.97 -7.78 -7.42
N TRP A 37 -3.66 -8.10 -7.51
CA TRP A 37 -2.61 -7.08 -7.57
C TRP A 37 -2.62 -6.27 -8.86
N ILE A 38 -2.81 -6.91 -10.01
CA ILE A 38 -2.86 -6.21 -11.31
C ILE A 38 -4.00 -5.19 -11.32
N TYR A 39 -5.19 -5.59 -10.89
CA TYR A 39 -6.34 -4.69 -10.83
C TYR A 39 -6.16 -3.57 -9.80
N THR A 40 -5.57 -3.89 -8.64
CA THR A 40 -5.29 -2.89 -7.60
C THR A 40 -4.34 -1.81 -8.11
N LEU A 41 -3.20 -2.20 -8.70
CA LEU A 41 -2.21 -1.25 -9.22
C LEU A 41 -2.71 -0.48 -10.45
N ARG A 42 -3.56 -1.08 -11.28
CA ARG A 42 -4.21 -0.38 -12.38
C ARG A 42 -5.16 0.72 -11.89
N ASN A 43 -5.86 0.49 -10.79
CA ASN A 43 -6.85 1.44 -10.25
C ASN A 43 -6.21 2.53 -9.38
N LEU A 44 -5.30 2.15 -8.49
CA LEU A 44 -4.70 3.05 -7.49
C LEU A 44 -3.38 3.69 -7.97
N GLY A 45 -2.74 3.11 -8.98
CA GLY A 45 -1.45 3.57 -9.50
C GLY A 45 -0.25 2.99 -8.76
N ARG A 46 0.86 3.74 -8.78
CA ARG A 46 2.15 3.29 -8.23
C ARG A 46 2.22 3.53 -6.73
N ASN A 47 3.08 2.79 -6.05
CA ASN A 47 3.42 3.09 -4.66
C ASN A 47 4.14 4.44 -4.56
N ASP A 48 3.65 5.35 -3.71
CA ASP A 48 4.31 6.62 -3.40
C ASP A 48 5.17 6.46 -2.15
N THR A 49 6.46 6.18 -2.37
CA THR A 49 7.45 6.02 -1.29
C THR A 49 7.96 7.35 -0.74
N GLY A 50 7.53 8.49 -1.30
CA GLY A 50 7.90 9.82 -0.81
C GLY A 50 7.08 10.25 0.41
N VAL A 51 5.91 9.66 0.61
CA VAL A 51 5.03 9.93 1.74
C VAL A 51 5.25 8.88 2.84
N THR A 52 5.65 9.35 4.02
CA THR A 52 5.83 8.51 5.21
C THR A 52 4.68 8.71 6.19
N ALA A 53 4.53 7.82 7.17
CA ALA A 53 3.56 7.96 8.24
C ALA A 53 4.19 7.71 9.62
N ASP A 54 3.53 8.19 10.67
CA ASP A 54 3.87 7.91 12.06
C ASP A 54 3.46 6.50 12.53
N TYR A 55 2.89 5.68 11.62
CA TYR A 55 2.46 4.31 11.86
C TYR A 55 2.96 3.37 10.75
N PRO A 56 3.45 2.15 11.07
CA PRO A 56 4.20 1.34 10.11
C PRO A 56 3.35 0.52 9.13
N ILE A 57 2.09 0.19 9.44
CA ILE A 57 1.26 -0.69 8.60
C ILE A 57 0.36 0.17 7.72
N VAL A 58 1.02 0.81 6.75
CA VAL A 58 0.40 1.73 5.82
C VAL A 58 0.88 1.48 4.40
N ASN A 59 0.14 1.99 3.43
CA ASN A 59 0.63 2.20 2.09
C ASN A 59 0.01 3.46 1.47
N VAL A 60 0.78 4.13 0.62
CA VAL A 60 0.28 5.23 -0.21
C VAL A 60 0.43 4.84 -1.66
N PHE A 61 -0.65 4.95 -2.42
CA PHE A 61 -0.67 4.81 -3.86
C PHE A 61 -0.89 6.18 -4.50
N GLN A 62 -0.34 6.40 -5.68
CA GLN A 62 -0.53 7.62 -6.44
C GLN A 62 -0.77 7.30 -7.91
N ASN A 63 -1.80 7.94 -8.46
CA ASN A 63 -2.05 8.04 -9.89
C ASN A 63 -2.10 9.53 -10.29
N ALA A 64 -2.50 9.82 -11.53
CA ALA A 64 -2.56 11.20 -12.03
C ALA A 64 -3.66 12.05 -11.38
N GLU A 65 -4.66 11.43 -10.77
CA GLU A 65 -5.83 12.09 -10.20
C GLU A 65 -5.66 12.38 -8.71
N ALA A 66 -5.15 11.41 -7.94
CA ALA A 66 -5.09 11.49 -6.49
C ALA A 66 -4.02 10.58 -5.89
N ARG A 67 -3.78 10.77 -4.58
CA ARG A 67 -3.17 9.76 -3.71
C ARG A 67 -4.24 8.97 -2.97
N ASP A 68 -4.08 7.66 -2.89
CA ASP A 68 -4.95 6.77 -2.12
C ASP A 68 -4.14 6.18 -0.94
N TYR A 69 -4.68 6.28 0.27
CA TYR A 69 -4.06 5.86 1.52
C TYR A 69 -4.71 4.57 2.02
N ALA A 70 -3.89 3.62 2.44
CA ALA A 70 -4.34 2.37 3.05
C ALA A 70 -3.69 2.24 4.43
N VAL A 71 -4.52 2.11 5.47
CA VAL A 71 -4.04 1.92 6.86
C VAL A 71 -4.68 0.67 7.44
N TYR A 72 -3.88 -0.30 7.89
CA TYR A 72 -4.41 -1.44 8.63
C TYR A 72 -4.13 -1.29 10.12
N ASN A 73 -5.18 -1.11 10.90
CA ASN A 73 -5.07 -0.97 12.34
C ASN A 73 -5.28 -2.33 13.02
N TYR A 74 -4.21 -2.93 13.56
CA TYR A 74 -4.29 -4.18 14.33
C TYR A 74 -4.77 -4.00 15.78
N GLN A 75 -4.89 -2.77 16.26
CA GLN A 75 -5.32 -2.47 17.63
C GLN A 75 -6.83 -2.71 17.78
N ALA A 76 -7.28 -2.84 19.03
CA ALA A 76 -8.70 -2.97 19.36
C ALA A 76 -9.42 -1.60 19.46
N THR A 77 -8.68 -0.50 19.36
CA THR A 77 -9.19 0.88 19.45
C THR A 77 -8.92 1.64 18.15
N PRO A 78 -9.72 2.67 17.81
CA PRO A 78 -9.44 3.53 16.66
C PRO A 78 -8.04 4.16 16.76
N LEU A 79 -7.43 4.40 15.61
CA LEU A 79 -6.10 4.97 15.49
C LEU A 79 -6.13 6.10 14.45
N THR A 80 -5.66 7.29 14.84
CA THR A 80 -5.38 8.36 13.87
C THR A 80 -3.94 8.22 13.41
N VAL A 81 -3.74 8.04 12.10
CA VAL A 81 -2.42 7.98 11.46
C VAL A 81 -2.16 9.28 10.72
N ARG A 82 -0.96 9.83 10.88
CA ARG A 82 -0.53 11.09 10.27
C ARG A 82 0.54 10.83 9.22
N PHE A 83 0.31 11.35 8.03
CA PHE A 83 1.23 11.26 6.92
C PHE A 83 2.08 12.54 6.79
N SER A 84 3.29 12.42 6.25
CA SER A 84 4.24 13.52 6.12
C SER A 84 3.81 14.62 5.16
N ASP A 85 2.79 14.38 4.33
CA ASP A 85 2.19 15.38 3.46
C ASP A 85 1.01 16.12 4.10
N GLY A 86 0.75 15.87 5.38
CA GLY A 86 -0.30 16.52 6.17
C GLY A 86 -1.63 15.76 6.17
N THR A 87 -1.77 14.68 5.41
CA THR A 87 -2.98 13.85 5.43
C THR A 87 -3.14 13.13 6.78
N GLU A 88 -4.36 13.08 7.30
CA GLU A 88 -4.73 12.24 8.44
C GLU A 88 -5.75 11.18 8.04
N VAL A 89 -5.60 9.96 8.57
CA VAL A 89 -6.56 8.85 8.38
C VAL A 89 -7.00 8.33 9.73
N LEU A 90 -8.31 8.32 9.99
CA LEU A 90 -8.91 7.69 11.17
C LEU A 90 -9.21 6.21 10.86
N ALA A 91 -8.30 5.32 11.25
CA ALA A 91 -8.41 3.89 11.02
C ALA A 91 -9.25 3.19 12.10
N LYS A 92 -10.25 2.43 11.66
CA LYS A 92 -11.11 1.64 12.55
C LYS A 92 -10.34 0.45 13.16
N PRO A 93 -10.72 -0.05 14.34
CA PRO A 93 -10.09 -1.23 14.93
C PRO A 93 -10.13 -2.45 14.02
N ARG A 94 -9.06 -3.26 14.07
CA ARG A 94 -8.98 -4.61 13.45
C ARG A 94 -9.31 -4.66 11.96
N THR A 95 -9.09 -3.57 11.22
CA THR A 95 -9.49 -3.52 9.81
C THR A 95 -8.57 -2.64 8.96
N LEU A 96 -8.64 -2.88 7.64
CA LEU A 96 -8.06 -2.02 6.62
C LEU A 96 -9.01 -0.85 6.35
N THR A 97 -8.48 0.36 6.45
CA THR A 97 -9.19 1.60 6.12
C THR A 97 -8.56 2.20 4.86
N PRO A 98 -9.23 2.08 3.70
CA PRO A 98 -8.87 2.85 2.51
C PRO A 98 -9.43 4.27 2.62
N GLN A 99 -8.64 5.27 2.25
CA GLN A 99 -9.05 6.67 2.14
C GLN A 99 -8.48 7.27 0.87
N ARG A 100 -9.34 7.83 0.02
CA ARG A 100 -8.92 8.61 -1.13
C ARG A 100 -8.52 10.01 -0.67
N GLY A 101 -7.36 10.47 -1.11
CA GLY A 101 -6.91 11.85 -0.96
C GLY A 101 -7.73 12.79 -1.84
N SER A 102 -7.90 14.01 -1.35
CA SER A 102 -8.52 15.14 -2.07
C SER A 102 -7.60 15.74 -3.11
#